data_AF-B6K0E1-F1
#
_entry.id   AF-B6K0E1-F1
#
_cell.length_a   1.000
_cell.length_b   1.000
_cell.length_c   1.000
_cell.angle_alpha   90.00
_cell.angle_beta   90.00
_cell.angle_gamma   90.00
#
_symmetry.space_group_name_H-M   'P 1'
#
loop_
_entity.id
_entity.type
_entity.pdbx_description
1 polymer ?
#
loop_
_entity_poly.entity_id
_entity_poly.type
_entity_poly.pdbx_seq_one_letter_code
_entity_poly.pdbx_strand_id
1 'polypeptide(L)'
;MNKANSVDTTPKIVTLYKQVLNPQTSADEFDDLFWREFFLLQDHVEELRTLLSEFNDNDVYHLRHKLRSMFSCVIVLLSQPSEERRVINAFKTLSVVFQDLSARKVPDFSLTVISFFGGIDKIDESFSRFVFNLGSLVLKKMNTDFGVQALLFLRKTVFFLYPTTLISHVFDDDTVFRALYSIVEAKAEGIDIAVTTLGLLSACDRFEVMNTCRVKLSHVTDEGFMTNYLLSVSKAMSSLCDTYREIKPEVSNTSGFFSFLSFSRTVYPPTEEQETAFSALPDDRTLYVIALYEMATCNKVFLLLLFDMRPSDTESCPLSNLISLASYIGAHQRSSPIAGRVSVVFLNLLHFMTDKTFFVNNLLNEDMSISPTLCSQRLPTLTFPSAPAPPLVFMLDVVVISLQHNLKRNLNCIMYNLSFSYIRHAIFLLFDEGLRLHYHWKELWRTLFFCLHFFASLYRTEVSPSAVVNETVDIFFGLLGFVISESGSVVETTEELVDLLYKLVHGTTAIRTLLEKRDWKNKSCMELLLKLSDDLTGGAPSGEIVVTDDLLSVIQKHTESLQIPSDLKNIHEVIFTERNSKSMYKILCRELADTALGTKDMAYEHEK
;
A
#
# COMPACT_ATOMS: atom_id res chain seq x y z
N MET A 1 11.44 44.86 -55.28
CA MET A 1 10.90 44.55 -53.94
C MET A 1 11.40 43.18 -53.55
N ASN A 2 12.45 43.12 -52.74
CA ASN A 2 13.03 41.87 -52.25
C ASN A 2 12.09 41.25 -51.21
N LYS A 3 11.58 40.04 -51.48
CA LYS A 3 10.94 39.21 -50.45
C LYS A 3 12.00 38.89 -49.40
N ALA A 4 11.86 39.45 -48.22
CA ALA A 4 12.59 39.01 -47.05
C ALA A 4 12.23 37.54 -46.83
N ASN A 5 13.23 36.66 -46.96
CA ASN A 5 13.13 35.29 -46.46
C ASN A 5 12.82 35.40 -44.96
N SER A 6 11.67 34.88 -44.54
CA SER A 6 11.38 34.67 -43.13
C SER A 6 12.51 33.81 -42.56
N VAL A 7 13.29 34.38 -41.65
CA VAL A 7 14.33 33.64 -40.92
C VAL A 7 13.62 32.51 -40.20
N ASP A 8 13.97 31.27 -40.55
CA ASP A 8 13.46 30.09 -39.87
C ASP A 8 14.01 30.10 -38.43
N THR A 9 13.16 30.48 -37.47
CA THR A 9 13.51 30.58 -36.04
C THR A 9 13.45 29.21 -35.35
N THR A 10 13.23 28.12 -36.09
CA THR A 10 13.11 26.78 -35.52
C THR A 10 14.46 26.34 -34.93
N PRO A 11 14.52 26.00 -33.63
CA PRO A 11 15.76 25.55 -32.99
C PRO A 11 16.36 24.32 -33.70
N LYS A 12 17.69 24.29 -33.89
CA LYS A 12 18.36 23.20 -34.61
C LYS A 12 18.02 21.81 -34.09
N ILE A 13 17.87 21.66 -32.78
CA ILE A 13 17.52 20.37 -32.14
C ILE A 13 16.16 19.84 -32.63
N VAL A 14 15.20 20.71 -32.92
CA VAL A 14 13.87 20.35 -33.41
C VAL A 14 13.96 19.81 -34.82
N THR A 15 14.84 20.38 -35.65
CA THR A 15 15.16 19.84 -36.97
C THR A 15 15.76 18.44 -36.86
N LEU A 16 16.66 18.22 -35.89
CA LEU A 16 17.22 16.89 -35.64
C LEU A 16 16.18 15.90 -35.11
N TYR A 17 15.25 16.32 -34.24
CA TYR A 17 14.11 15.48 -33.83
C TYR A 17 13.29 15.04 -35.04
N LYS A 18 12.91 15.96 -35.92
CA LYS A 18 12.18 15.64 -37.16
C LYS A 18 12.97 14.69 -38.07
N GLN A 19 14.29 14.83 -38.16
CA GLN A 19 15.15 13.93 -38.94
C GLN A 19 15.19 12.51 -38.33
N VAL A 20 15.33 12.39 -37.01
CA VAL A 20 15.28 11.10 -36.31
C VAL A 20 13.91 10.45 -36.48
N LEU A 21 12.83 11.22 -36.36
CA LEU A 21 11.47 10.69 -36.43
C LEU A 21 10.99 10.42 -37.87
N ASN A 22 11.65 10.95 -38.91
CA ASN A 22 11.24 10.75 -40.31
C ASN A 22 11.37 9.29 -40.76
N PRO A 23 10.30 8.55 -41.11
CA PRO A 23 10.38 7.14 -41.51
C PRO A 23 11.30 6.85 -42.70
N GLN A 24 11.55 7.86 -43.56
CA GLN A 24 12.36 7.71 -44.77
C GLN A 24 13.87 7.82 -44.53
N THR A 25 14.30 8.40 -43.40
CA THR A 25 15.72 8.54 -43.07
C THR A 25 16.27 7.21 -42.59
N SER A 26 17.38 6.75 -43.19
CA SER A 26 18.01 5.49 -42.82
C SER A 26 18.70 5.59 -41.45
N ALA A 27 18.78 4.48 -40.70
CA ALA A 27 19.47 4.49 -39.41
C ALA A 27 21.00 4.67 -39.55
N ASP A 28 21.54 4.32 -40.72
CA ASP A 28 22.97 4.40 -41.05
C ASP A 28 23.46 5.85 -41.21
N GLU A 29 22.53 6.81 -41.37
CA GLU A 29 22.84 8.25 -41.40
C GLU A 29 23.15 8.84 -40.01
N PHE A 30 22.90 8.10 -38.92
CA PHE A 30 23.13 8.55 -37.55
C PHE A 30 24.41 7.96 -36.98
N ASP A 31 25.53 8.62 -37.26
CA ASP A 31 26.85 8.27 -36.74
C ASP A 31 27.12 8.88 -35.34
N ASP A 32 28.30 8.60 -34.78
CA ASP A 32 28.70 9.11 -33.46
C ASP A 32 28.77 10.65 -33.42
N LEU A 33 29.10 11.30 -34.54
CA LEU A 33 29.16 12.75 -34.64
C LEU A 33 27.77 13.38 -34.60
N PHE A 34 26.80 12.77 -35.28
CA PHE A 34 25.39 13.17 -35.23
C PHE A 34 24.89 13.17 -33.79
N TRP A 35 25.03 12.04 -33.08
CA TRP A 35 24.53 11.95 -31.70
C TRP A 35 25.27 12.85 -30.72
N ARG A 36 26.57 13.10 -30.99
CA ARG A 36 27.34 14.08 -30.24
C ARG A 36 26.81 15.49 -30.40
N GLU A 37 26.49 15.91 -31.61
CA GLU A 37 25.83 17.19 -31.84
C GLU A 37 24.43 17.21 -31.22
N PHE A 38 23.65 16.15 -31.42
CA PHE A 38 22.28 16.01 -30.92
C PHE A 38 22.19 16.26 -29.42
N PHE A 39 23.02 15.59 -28.62
CA PHE A 39 23.01 15.76 -27.17
C PHE A 39 23.72 17.03 -26.69
N LEU A 40 24.48 17.73 -27.54
CA LEU A 40 25.13 18.99 -27.18
C LEU A 40 24.13 20.16 -27.15
N LEU A 41 23.13 20.13 -28.04
CA LEU A 41 22.14 21.19 -28.17
C LEU A 41 21.21 21.24 -26.96
N GLN A 42 20.66 22.42 -26.67
CA GLN A 42 19.66 22.57 -25.62
C GLN A 42 18.41 21.74 -25.95
N ASP A 43 17.85 21.06 -24.95
CA ASP A 43 16.68 20.23 -25.11
C ASP A 43 15.40 21.04 -25.36
N HIS A 44 14.51 20.51 -26.22
CA HIS A 44 13.17 21.03 -26.49
C HIS A 44 12.15 19.88 -26.31
N VAL A 45 12.10 19.34 -25.09
CA VAL A 45 11.36 18.10 -24.78
C VAL A 45 9.86 18.15 -25.08
N GLU A 46 9.22 19.30 -24.94
CA GLU A 46 7.79 19.44 -25.25
C GLU A 46 7.51 19.29 -26.74
N GLU A 47 8.39 19.84 -27.60
CA GLU A 47 8.27 19.67 -29.05
C GLU A 47 8.52 18.21 -29.45
N LEU A 48 9.48 17.54 -28.81
CA LEU A 48 9.71 16.10 -29.02
C LEU A 48 8.47 15.29 -28.61
N ARG A 49 7.83 15.63 -27.49
CA ARG A 49 6.60 14.97 -27.02
C ARG A 49 5.46 15.15 -28.02
N THR A 50 5.24 16.36 -28.52
CA THR A 50 4.23 16.63 -29.54
C THR A 50 4.51 15.82 -30.80
N LEU A 51 5.75 15.83 -31.29
CA LEU A 51 6.12 15.07 -32.49
C LEU A 51 5.91 13.57 -32.31
N LEU A 52 6.25 12.98 -31.16
CA LEU A 52 6.02 11.56 -30.90
C LEU A 52 4.53 11.21 -30.81
N SER A 53 3.71 12.09 -30.23
CA SER A 53 2.26 11.88 -30.13
C SER A 53 1.53 11.82 -31.48
N GLU A 54 2.14 12.38 -32.54
CA GLU A 54 1.60 12.35 -33.91
C GLU A 54 1.78 10.98 -34.59
N PHE A 55 2.66 10.11 -34.08
CA PHE A 55 2.91 8.78 -34.66
C PHE A 55 1.89 7.75 -34.18
N ASN A 56 1.38 6.95 -35.11
CA ASN A 56 0.59 5.76 -34.78
C ASN A 56 1.51 4.61 -34.30
N ASP A 57 0.93 3.59 -33.68
CA ASP A 57 1.69 2.47 -33.09
C ASP A 57 2.53 1.66 -34.10
N ASN A 58 2.09 1.60 -35.37
CA ASN A 58 2.82 0.88 -36.43
C ASN A 58 4.03 1.69 -36.93
N ASP A 59 3.90 3.02 -37.02
CA ASP A 59 4.94 3.92 -37.50
C ASP A 59 6.11 4.00 -36.51
N VAL A 60 5.82 3.88 -35.21
CA VAL A 60 6.85 3.85 -34.15
C VAL A 60 7.79 2.67 -34.33
N TYR A 61 7.32 1.52 -34.84
CA TYR A 61 8.17 0.36 -35.08
C TYR A 61 9.27 0.64 -36.12
N HIS A 62 9.07 1.58 -37.05
CA HIS A 62 10.10 2.00 -38.00
C HIS A 62 11.25 2.78 -37.31
N LEU A 63 11.01 3.35 -36.14
CA LEU A 63 12.02 4.08 -35.36
C LEU A 63 12.98 3.17 -34.59
N ARG A 64 12.69 1.87 -34.46
CA ARG A 64 13.43 0.92 -33.61
C ARG A 64 14.95 0.94 -33.84
N HIS A 65 15.40 0.99 -35.10
CA HIS A 65 16.84 0.97 -35.42
C HIS A 65 17.53 2.29 -35.05
N LYS A 66 16.80 3.41 -35.18
CA LYS A 66 17.29 4.75 -34.83
C LYS A 66 17.38 4.93 -33.33
N LEU A 67 16.36 4.47 -32.60
CA LEU A 67 16.34 4.48 -31.14
C LEU A 67 17.41 3.54 -30.56
N ARG A 68 17.70 2.42 -31.22
CA ARG A 68 18.85 1.56 -30.87
C ARG A 68 20.19 2.27 -31.06
N SER A 69 20.39 2.98 -32.17
CA SER A 69 21.59 3.79 -32.42
C SER A 69 21.76 4.87 -31.34
N MET A 70 20.67 5.59 -31.04
CA MET A 70 20.64 6.58 -29.95
C MET A 70 21.02 5.96 -28.60
N PHE A 71 20.42 4.82 -28.24
CA PHE A 71 20.68 4.14 -26.98
C PHE A 71 22.12 3.66 -26.86
N SER A 72 22.69 3.10 -27.93
CA SER A 72 24.11 2.73 -27.99
C SER A 72 25.02 3.93 -27.73
N CYS A 73 24.71 5.10 -28.32
CA CYS A 73 25.44 6.33 -28.04
C CYS A 73 25.32 6.74 -26.56
N VAL A 74 24.12 6.66 -25.98
CA VAL A 74 23.92 6.99 -24.55
C VAL A 74 24.72 6.06 -23.64
N ILE A 75 24.80 4.76 -23.92
CA ILE A 75 25.63 3.83 -23.14
C ILE A 75 27.10 4.30 -23.11
N VAL A 76 27.64 4.69 -24.26
CA VAL A 76 29.02 5.19 -24.37
C VAL A 76 29.17 6.52 -23.64
N LEU A 77 28.19 7.42 -23.78
CA LEU A 77 28.17 8.72 -23.14
C LEU A 77 28.17 8.62 -21.61
N LEU A 78 27.44 7.65 -21.03
CA LEU A 78 27.42 7.41 -19.58
C LEU A 78 28.76 6.95 -19.03
N SER A 79 29.61 6.32 -19.85
CA SER A 79 30.99 5.97 -19.48
C SER A 79 31.93 7.18 -19.42
N GLN A 80 31.50 8.35 -19.91
CA GLN A 80 32.33 9.56 -20.05
C GLN A 80 31.85 10.68 -19.11
N PRO A 81 32.29 10.70 -17.83
CA PRO A 81 31.73 11.58 -16.80
C PRO A 81 32.08 13.07 -16.98
N SER A 82 32.89 13.43 -17.98
CA SER A 82 33.27 14.82 -18.29
C SER A 82 32.20 15.59 -19.06
N GLU A 83 31.21 14.92 -19.64
CA GLU A 83 30.23 15.54 -20.54
C GLU A 83 28.84 15.71 -19.90
N GLU A 84 28.79 16.30 -18.71
CA GLU A 84 27.57 16.38 -17.87
C GLU A 84 26.37 16.95 -18.63
N ARG A 85 26.56 18.03 -19.40
CA ARG A 85 25.48 18.65 -20.19
C ARG A 85 24.89 17.70 -21.23
N ARG A 86 25.73 16.94 -21.93
CA ARG A 86 25.27 15.96 -22.94
C ARG A 86 24.52 14.82 -22.26
N VAL A 87 25.00 14.35 -21.11
CA VAL A 87 24.34 13.30 -20.33
C VAL A 87 22.96 13.76 -19.84
N ILE A 88 22.84 14.99 -19.32
CA ILE A 88 21.55 15.55 -18.87
C ILE A 88 20.57 15.64 -20.03
N ASN A 89 21.01 16.15 -21.19
CA ASN A 89 20.16 16.23 -22.38
C ASN A 89 19.73 14.83 -22.88
N ALA A 90 20.60 13.84 -22.78
CA ALA A 90 20.27 12.45 -23.07
C ALA A 90 19.21 11.88 -22.10
N PHE A 91 19.35 12.13 -20.80
CA PHE A 91 18.34 11.73 -19.80
C PHE A 91 16.96 12.32 -20.09
N LYS A 92 16.91 13.61 -20.43
CA LYS A 92 15.66 14.29 -20.78
C LYS A 92 15.03 13.70 -22.04
N THR A 93 15.82 13.49 -23.09
CA THR A 93 15.34 12.91 -24.36
C THR A 93 14.83 11.48 -24.14
N LEU A 94 15.61 10.62 -23.48
CA LEU A 94 15.19 9.24 -23.18
C LEU A 94 13.98 9.17 -22.26
N SER A 95 13.85 10.09 -21.30
CA SER A 95 12.67 10.16 -20.44
C SER A 95 11.41 10.38 -21.27
N VAL A 96 11.43 11.28 -22.27
CA VAL A 96 10.26 11.50 -23.15
C VAL A 96 9.96 10.26 -23.97
N VAL A 97 10.99 9.58 -24.51
CA VAL A 97 10.81 8.33 -25.26
C VAL A 97 10.24 7.21 -24.38
N PHE A 98 10.71 7.06 -23.15
CA PHE A 98 10.19 6.07 -22.20
C PHE A 98 8.72 6.32 -21.87
N GLN A 99 8.35 7.58 -21.66
CA GLN A 99 6.97 8.00 -21.40
C GLN A 99 6.06 7.72 -22.60
N ASP A 100 6.48 8.12 -23.79
CA ASP A 100 5.71 7.88 -25.03
C ASP A 100 5.50 6.38 -25.28
N LEU A 101 6.57 5.58 -25.21
CA LEU A 101 6.48 4.13 -25.41
C LEU A 101 5.55 3.46 -24.38
N SER A 102 5.59 3.91 -23.12
CA SER A 102 4.78 3.32 -22.04
C SER A 102 3.31 3.73 -22.09
N ALA A 103 3.00 4.89 -22.66
CA ALA A 103 1.63 5.33 -22.89
C ALA A 103 0.93 4.52 -24.01
N ARG A 104 1.71 3.88 -24.90
CA ARG A 104 1.18 3.08 -26.00
C ARG A 104 0.70 1.71 -25.51
N LYS A 105 -0.51 1.32 -25.90
CA LYS A 105 -1.13 0.03 -25.51
C LYS A 105 -0.66 -1.11 -26.42
N VAL A 106 0.61 -1.50 -26.28
CA VAL A 106 1.21 -2.57 -27.10
C VAL A 106 0.97 -3.95 -26.46
N PRO A 107 0.58 -4.99 -27.23
CA PRO A 107 0.22 -6.32 -26.69
C PRO A 107 1.38 -7.05 -25.99
N ASP A 108 2.64 -6.81 -26.37
CA ASP A 108 3.81 -7.24 -25.61
C ASP A 108 4.80 -6.09 -25.45
N PHE A 109 4.67 -5.37 -24.33
CA PHE A 109 5.54 -4.26 -24.00
C PHE A 109 7.00 -4.71 -23.81
N SER A 110 7.24 -5.89 -23.23
CA SER A 110 8.60 -6.38 -22.98
C SER A 110 9.36 -6.63 -24.28
N LEU A 111 8.74 -7.34 -25.23
CA LEU A 111 9.34 -7.57 -26.56
C LEU A 111 9.53 -6.27 -27.34
N THR A 112 8.63 -5.32 -27.16
CA THR A 112 8.75 -3.98 -27.77
C THR A 112 10.01 -3.30 -27.26
N VAL A 113 10.18 -3.17 -25.94
CA VAL A 113 11.39 -2.56 -25.36
C VAL A 113 12.66 -3.29 -25.83
N ILE A 114 12.67 -4.63 -25.87
CA ILE A 114 13.80 -5.42 -26.37
C ILE A 114 14.13 -5.04 -27.82
N SER A 115 13.13 -4.96 -28.69
CA SER A 115 13.34 -4.64 -30.11
C SER A 115 13.88 -3.23 -30.35
N PHE A 116 13.49 -2.25 -29.52
CA PHE A 116 13.87 -0.85 -29.68
C PHE A 116 15.26 -0.52 -29.14
N PHE A 117 15.70 -1.16 -28.05
CA PHE A 117 16.91 -0.71 -27.35
C PHE A 117 18.13 -1.63 -27.54
N GLY A 118 17.96 -2.93 -27.77
CA GLY A 118 19.11 -3.84 -27.96
C GLY A 118 18.99 -4.81 -29.13
N GLY A 119 17.76 -5.12 -29.57
CA GLY A 119 17.52 -6.27 -30.43
C GLY A 119 17.74 -7.59 -29.67
N ILE A 120 17.18 -8.69 -30.17
CA ILE A 120 17.14 -9.97 -29.43
C ILE A 120 18.56 -10.47 -29.08
N ASP A 121 19.56 -10.21 -29.93
CA ASP A 121 20.89 -10.81 -29.78
C ASP A 121 21.81 -10.10 -28.78
N LYS A 122 21.62 -8.80 -28.54
CA LYS A 122 22.56 -7.96 -27.75
C LYS A 122 21.91 -7.24 -26.57
N ILE A 123 20.63 -7.52 -26.31
CA ILE A 123 19.86 -6.81 -25.30
C ILE A 123 20.48 -6.93 -23.91
N ASP A 124 20.89 -8.13 -23.50
CA ASP A 124 21.40 -8.36 -22.16
C ASP A 124 22.74 -7.66 -21.92
N GLU A 125 23.68 -7.72 -22.88
CA GLU A 125 24.95 -6.99 -22.79
C GLU A 125 24.73 -5.47 -22.76
N SER A 126 23.84 -4.97 -23.62
CA SER A 126 23.57 -3.53 -23.76
C SER A 126 22.89 -2.97 -22.51
N PHE A 127 21.88 -3.66 -21.98
CA PHE A 127 21.20 -3.25 -20.75
C PHE A 127 22.07 -3.40 -19.52
N SER A 128 22.81 -4.50 -19.37
CA SER A 128 23.76 -4.66 -18.26
C SER A 128 24.76 -3.51 -18.23
N ARG A 129 25.35 -3.16 -19.38
CA ARG A 129 26.29 -2.03 -19.49
C ARG A 129 25.63 -0.68 -19.22
N PHE A 130 24.42 -0.46 -19.74
CA PHE A 130 23.63 0.75 -19.49
C PHE A 130 23.37 0.94 -17.99
N VAL A 131 22.84 -0.09 -17.33
CA VAL A 131 22.50 -0.07 -15.90
C VAL A 131 23.75 0.12 -15.05
N PHE A 132 24.82 -0.64 -15.31
CA PHE A 132 26.10 -0.51 -14.61
C PHE A 132 26.66 0.91 -14.70
N ASN A 133 26.67 1.50 -15.91
CA ASN A 133 27.17 2.85 -16.14
C ASN A 133 26.32 3.90 -15.42
N LEU A 134 24.99 3.75 -15.45
CA LEU A 134 24.07 4.65 -14.77
C LEU A 134 24.22 4.56 -13.24
N GLY A 135 24.26 3.36 -12.67
CA GLY A 135 24.52 3.13 -11.25
C GLY A 135 25.88 3.68 -10.82
N SER A 136 26.92 3.44 -11.62
CA SER A 136 28.26 3.99 -11.40
C SER A 136 28.28 5.51 -11.39
N LEU A 137 27.51 6.15 -12.27
CA LEU A 137 27.41 7.60 -12.35
C LEU A 137 26.75 8.17 -11.09
N VAL A 138 25.63 7.60 -10.67
CA VAL A 138 24.93 7.99 -9.43
C VAL A 138 25.86 7.86 -8.22
N LEU A 139 26.57 6.74 -8.11
CA LEU A 139 27.51 6.50 -7.00
C LEU A 139 28.68 7.49 -7.00
N LYS A 140 29.30 7.75 -8.17
CA LYS A 140 30.48 8.64 -8.27
C LYS A 140 30.15 10.12 -8.10
N LYS A 141 28.94 10.54 -8.48
CA LYS A 141 28.48 11.94 -8.46
C LYS A 141 27.50 12.21 -7.31
N MET A 142 27.49 11.36 -6.29
CA MET A 142 26.68 11.54 -5.08
C MET A 142 26.88 12.94 -4.47
N ASN A 143 25.82 13.54 -3.94
CA ASN A 143 25.81 14.91 -3.39
C ASN A 143 26.17 16.02 -4.39
N THR A 144 25.86 15.81 -5.67
CA THR A 144 25.92 16.86 -6.69
C THR A 144 24.57 16.94 -7.40
N ASP A 145 24.20 18.12 -7.90
CA ASP A 145 22.97 18.29 -8.71
C ASP A 145 22.95 17.31 -9.89
N PHE A 146 24.09 17.12 -10.55
CA PHE A 146 24.22 16.14 -11.63
C PHE A 146 23.96 14.69 -11.16
N GLY A 147 24.42 14.32 -9.96
CA GLY A 147 24.10 13.03 -9.35
C GLY A 147 22.61 12.85 -9.05
N VAL A 148 21.94 13.91 -8.58
CA VAL A 148 20.48 13.90 -8.35
C VAL A 148 19.72 13.75 -9.68
N GLN A 149 20.15 14.43 -10.75
CA GLN A 149 19.56 14.24 -12.09
C GLN A 149 19.75 12.80 -12.61
N ALA A 150 20.93 12.20 -12.38
CA ALA A 150 21.18 10.80 -12.71
C ALA A 150 20.30 9.84 -11.89
N LEU A 151 20.10 10.12 -10.61
CA LEU A 151 19.24 9.34 -9.71
C LEU A 151 17.76 9.43 -10.12
N LEU A 152 17.28 10.61 -10.49
CA LEU A 152 15.94 10.81 -11.05
C LEU A 152 15.75 10.01 -12.35
N PHE A 153 16.75 10.03 -13.23
CA PHE A 153 16.72 9.25 -14.47
C PHE A 153 16.76 7.73 -14.21
N LEU A 154 17.54 7.28 -13.22
CA LEU A 154 17.54 5.88 -12.76
C LEU A 154 16.14 5.47 -12.29
N ARG A 155 15.47 6.28 -11.47
CA ARG A 155 14.09 5.98 -11.03
C ARG A 155 13.11 5.92 -12.21
N LYS A 156 13.19 6.85 -13.16
CA LYS A 156 12.36 6.80 -14.39
C LYS A 156 12.64 5.54 -15.22
N THR A 157 13.89 5.10 -15.28
CA THR A 157 14.27 3.84 -15.92
C THR A 157 13.65 2.65 -15.21
N VAL A 158 13.65 2.63 -13.87
CA VAL A 158 12.98 1.60 -13.08
C VAL A 158 11.48 1.55 -13.39
N PHE A 159 10.79 2.69 -13.40
CA PHE A 159 9.37 2.75 -13.75
C PHE A 159 9.09 2.22 -15.16
N PHE A 160 9.88 2.67 -16.15
CA PHE A 160 9.79 2.22 -17.53
C PHE A 160 10.00 0.71 -17.67
N LEU A 161 10.96 0.14 -16.94
CA LEU A 161 11.30 -1.28 -17.04
C LEU A 161 10.43 -2.17 -16.15
N TYR A 162 9.75 -1.63 -15.15
CA TYR A 162 8.91 -2.38 -14.21
C TYR A 162 7.93 -3.38 -14.88
N PRO A 163 7.25 -3.04 -15.99
CA PRO A 163 6.40 -3.99 -16.70
C PRO A 163 7.14 -5.04 -17.56
N THR A 164 8.46 -4.99 -17.69
CA THR A 164 9.29 -5.81 -18.60
C THR A 164 10.08 -6.89 -17.87
N THR A 165 10.67 -7.83 -18.62
CA THR A 165 11.67 -8.78 -18.08
C THR A 165 13.01 -8.13 -17.80
N LEU A 166 13.31 -6.99 -18.44
CA LEU A 166 14.60 -6.30 -18.34
C LEU A 166 14.84 -5.62 -16.99
N ILE A 167 13.81 -5.50 -16.15
CA ILE A 167 13.96 -4.97 -14.79
C ILE A 167 14.92 -5.81 -13.93
N SER A 168 15.13 -7.08 -14.26
CA SER A 168 16.12 -7.93 -13.58
C SER A 168 17.53 -7.40 -13.70
N HIS A 169 17.89 -6.81 -14.85
CA HIS A 169 19.18 -6.15 -15.03
C HIS A 169 19.40 -5.01 -14.03
N VAL A 170 18.32 -4.41 -13.50
CA VAL A 170 18.42 -3.34 -12.49
C VAL A 170 18.49 -3.89 -11.07
N PHE A 171 17.62 -4.82 -10.69
CA PHE A 171 17.63 -5.33 -9.32
C PHE A 171 18.79 -6.29 -9.04
N ASP A 172 19.36 -6.93 -10.06
CA ASP A 172 20.53 -7.82 -9.95
C ASP A 172 21.88 -7.08 -9.95
N ASP A 173 21.92 -5.83 -10.42
CA ASP A 173 23.16 -5.06 -10.50
C ASP A 173 23.62 -4.56 -9.11
N ASP A 174 24.84 -4.94 -8.74
CA ASP A 174 25.43 -4.56 -7.45
C ASP A 174 25.74 -3.06 -7.36
N THR A 175 26.07 -2.44 -8.49
CA THR A 175 26.43 -1.02 -8.52
C THR A 175 25.21 -0.14 -8.26
N VAL A 176 24.06 -0.49 -8.84
CA VAL A 176 22.78 0.17 -8.56
C VAL A 176 22.40 0.04 -7.09
N PHE A 177 22.45 -1.18 -6.54
CA PHE A 177 22.14 -1.38 -5.12
C PHE A 177 23.08 -0.55 -4.24
N ARG A 178 24.39 -0.59 -4.50
CA ARG A 178 25.38 0.17 -3.74
C ARG A 178 25.16 1.68 -3.86
N ALA A 179 24.81 2.19 -5.04
CA ALA A 179 24.50 3.61 -5.25
C ALA A 179 23.32 4.06 -4.38
N LEU A 180 22.20 3.34 -4.44
CA LEU A 180 21.01 3.64 -3.65
C LEU A 180 21.26 3.47 -2.14
N TYR A 181 21.96 2.41 -1.74
CA TYR A 181 22.35 2.16 -0.36
C TYR A 181 23.19 3.31 0.20
N SER A 182 24.22 3.73 -0.54
CA SER A 182 25.16 4.78 -0.10
C SER A 182 24.45 6.13 0.05
N ILE A 183 23.46 6.43 -0.79
CA ILE A 183 22.63 7.65 -0.67
C ILE A 183 21.84 7.64 0.63
N VAL A 184 21.22 6.50 0.98
CA VAL A 184 20.42 6.38 2.22
C VAL A 184 21.32 6.41 3.46
N GLU A 185 22.41 5.64 3.46
CA GLU A 185 23.38 5.57 4.55
C GLU A 185 23.99 6.96 4.83
N ALA A 186 24.44 7.66 3.79
CA ALA A 186 25.04 8.99 3.92
C ALA A 186 24.03 10.12 4.15
N LYS A 187 22.72 9.84 4.16
CA LYS A 187 21.64 10.84 4.20
C LYS A 187 21.83 11.93 3.13
N ALA A 188 22.21 11.50 1.93
CA ALA A 188 22.53 12.36 0.79
C ALA A 188 21.29 13.02 0.17
N GLU A 189 21.51 14.01 -0.70
CA GLU A 189 20.44 14.59 -1.52
C GLU A 189 19.79 13.50 -2.41
N GLY A 190 18.45 13.47 -2.45
CA GLY A 190 17.69 12.44 -3.17
C GLY A 190 17.43 11.16 -2.36
N ILE A 191 17.60 11.17 -1.03
CA ILE A 191 17.26 10.03 -0.15
C ILE A 191 15.83 9.52 -0.37
N ASP A 192 14.88 10.41 -0.63
CA ASP A 192 13.49 10.10 -0.95
C ASP A 192 13.36 9.23 -2.21
N ILE A 193 14.12 9.59 -3.24
CA ILE A 193 14.19 8.85 -4.50
C ILE A 193 14.84 7.50 -4.27
N ALA A 194 15.93 7.44 -3.48
CA ALA A 194 16.64 6.20 -3.21
C ALA A 194 15.80 5.19 -2.42
N VAL A 195 15.15 5.62 -1.33
CA VAL A 195 14.28 4.79 -0.48
C VAL A 195 13.12 4.20 -1.29
N THR A 196 12.41 5.04 -2.05
CA THR A 196 11.27 4.58 -2.87
C THR A 196 11.70 3.67 -4.02
N THR A 197 12.87 3.94 -4.63
CA THR A 197 13.40 3.09 -5.70
C THR A 197 13.85 1.72 -5.16
N LEU A 198 14.51 1.67 -4.00
CA LEU A 198 14.86 0.41 -3.32
C LEU A 198 13.61 -0.41 -3.01
N GLY A 199 12.59 0.22 -2.42
CA GLY A 199 11.31 -0.42 -2.11
C GLY A 199 10.65 -1.04 -3.33
N LEU A 200 10.60 -0.29 -4.44
CA LEU A 200 10.01 -0.78 -5.69
C LEU A 200 10.84 -1.92 -6.31
N LEU A 201 12.17 -1.81 -6.30
CA LEU A 201 13.05 -2.86 -6.80
C LEU A 201 12.93 -4.14 -5.98
N SER A 202 12.80 -4.06 -4.65
CA SER A 202 12.56 -5.24 -3.80
C SER A 202 11.20 -5.88 -4.02
N ALA A 203 10.20 -5.10 -4.46
CA ALA A 203 8.85 -5.58 -4.77
C ALA A 203 8.73 -6.33 -6.12
N CYS A 204 9.78 -6.31 -6.94
CA CYS A 204 9.81 -6.98 -8.25
C CYS A 204 9.79 -8.51 -8.10
N ASP A 205 8.61 -9.10 -8.09
CA ASP A 205 8.41 -10.56 -8.04
C ASP A 205 7.94 -11.10 -9.40
N ARG A 206 8.89 -11.27 -10.35
CA ARG A 206 8.62 -11.85 -11.67
C ARG A 206 9.43 -13.13 -11.92
N PHE A 207 8.76 -14.13 -12.52
CA PHE A 207 9.34 -15.32 -13.18
C PHE A 207 10.25 -16.25 -12.37
N GLU A 208 9.87 -16.63 -11.14
CA GLU A 208 10.57 -17.67 -10.34
C GLU A 208 12.03 -17.35 -9.94
N VAL A 209 12.59 -16.23 -10.39
CA VAL A 209 13.92 -15.75 -10.01
C VAL A 209 13.84 -15.08 -8.64
N MET A 210 14.80 -15.40 -7.76
CA MET A 210 14.93 -14.72 -6.48
C MET A 210 15.35 -13.26 -6.70
N ASN A 211 14.57 -12.33 -6.18
CA ASN A 211 14.90 -10.91 -6.21
C ASN A 211 16.13 -10.63 -5.34
N THR A 212 17.28 -10.41 -5.97
CA THR A 212 18.56 -10.20 -5.27
C THR A 212 18.59 -8.89 -4.48
N CYS A 213 17.89 -7.83 -4.91
CA CYS A 213 17.75 -6.59 -4.14
C CYS A 213 17.06 -6.86 -2.79
N ARG A 214 15.96 -7.63 -2.79
CA ARG A 214 15.25 -8.04 -1.57
C ARG A 214 16.13 -8.89 -0.65
N VAL A 215 16.92 -9.79 -1.22
CA VAL A 215 17.91 -10.61 -0.47
C VAL A 215 19.00 -9.72 0.14
N LYS A 216 19.53 -8.74 -0.59
CA LYS A 216 20.52 -7.81 -0.04
C LYS A 216 19.94 -7.01 1.12
N LEU A 217 18.71 -6.49 1.00
CA LEU A 217 18.01 -5.75 2.07
C LEU A 217 17.76 -6.60 3.32
N SER A 218 17.44 -7.89 3.17
CA SER A 218 17.24 -8.79 4.32
C SER A 218 18.52 -9.03 5.13
N HIS A 219 19.69 -8.84 4.53
CA HIS A 219 21.00 -8.99 5.16
C HIS A 219 21.61 -7.67 5.65
N VAL A 220 20.98 -6.52 5.38
CA VAL A 220 21.44 -5.24 5.93
C VAL A 220 21.37 -5.31 7.46
N THR A 221 22.46 -4.90 8.10
CA THR A 221 22.59 -4.80 9.57
C THR A 221 23.08 -3.43 10.02
N ASP A 222 23.36 -2.54 9.08
CA ASP A 222 23.83 -1.18 9.37
C ASP A 222 22.72 -0.33 9.99
N GLU A 223 22.97 0.14 11.21
CA GLU A 223 22.02 0.92 11.99
C GLU A 223 21.78 2.31 11.37
N GLY A 224 22.80 2.93 10.77
CA GLY A 224 22.70 4.23 10.13
C GLY A 224 21.80 4.20 8.91
N PHE A 225 21.99 3.22 8.03
CA PHE A 225 21.11 2.96 6.90
C PHE A 225 19.67 2.70 7.36
N MET A 226 19.46 1.77 8.30
CA MET A 226 18.09 1.42 8.74
C MET A 226 17.36 2.62 9.35
N THR A 227 18.07 3.39 10.17
CA THR A 227 17.53 4.59 10.82
C THR A 227 17.17 5.64 9.77
N ASN A 228 18.08 5.97 8.85
CA ASN A 228 17.81 6.96 7.79
C ASN A 228 16.67 6.52 6.85
N TYR A 229 16.61 5.23 6.52
CA TYR A 229 15.52 4.65 5.73
C TYR A 229 14.17 4.82 6.45
N LEU A 230 14.11 4.41 7.73
CA LEU A 230 12.89 4.49 8.52
C LEU A 230 12.43 5.93 8.76
N LEU A 231 13.35 6.86 9.04
CA LEU A 231 13.02 8.28 9.21
C LEU A 231 12.48 8.91 7.92
N SER A 232 13.04 8.56 6.76
CA SER A 232 12.56 9.00 5.45
C SER A 232 11.11 8.54 5.20
N VAL A 233 10.83 7.25 5.46
CA VAL A 233 9.48 6.67 5.40
C VAL A 233 8.54 7.36 6.40
N SER A 234 8.98 7.53 7.65
CA SER A 234 8.21 8.16 8.73
C SER A 234 7.77 9.57 8.37
N LYS A 235 8.68 10.39 7.83
CA LYS A 235 8.40 11.75 7.35
C LYS A 235 7.36 11.77 6.25
N ALA A 236 7.45 10.85 5.28
CA ALA A 236 6.48 10.75 4.19
C ALA A 236 5.08 10.36 4.70
N MET A 237 5.00 9.42 5.66
CA MET A 237 3.74 9.01 6.28
C MET A 237 3.08 10.14 7.07
N SER A 238 3.85 10.88 7.87
CA SER A 238 3.36 12.07 8.58
C SER A 238 2.83 13.12 7.61
N SER A 239 3.61 13.44 6.57
CA SER A 239 3.22 14.41 5.55
C SER A 239 1.93 14.01 4.83
N LEU A 240 1.72 12.72 4.56
CA LEU A 240 0.49 12.24 3.92
C LEU A 240 -0.71 12.34 4.87
N CYS A 241 -0.53 12.08 6.17
CA CYS A 241 -1.57 12.34 7.18
C CYS A 241 -1.93 13.83 7.22
N ASP A 242 -0.95 14.72 7.14
CA ASP A 242 -1.19 16.17 7.14
C ASP A 242 -2.04 16.59 5.93
N THR A 243 -1.80 16.00 4.74
CA THR A 243 -2.65 16.24 3.57
C THR A 243 -4.10 15.76 3.78
N TYR A 244 -4.33 14.61 4.44
CA TYR A 244 -5.69 14.22 4.83
C TYR A 244 -6.32 15.25 5.78
N ARG A 245 -5.58 15.74 6.77
CA ARG A 245 -6.05 16.73 7.75
C ARG A 245 -6.32 18.10 7.15
N GLU A 246 -5.57 18.50 6.13
CA GLU A 246 -5.81 19.74 5.38
C GLU A 246 -7.15 19.71 4.64
N ILE A 247 -7.53 18.58 4.03
CA ILE A 247 -8.83 18.42 3.35
C ILE A 247 -9.98 18.57 4.36
N LYS A 248 -9.83 17.96 5.54
CA LYS A 248 -10.82 18.06 6.61
C LYS A 248 -10.13 18.10 7.98
N PRO A 249 -10.03 19.29 8.59
CA PRO A 249 -9.48 19.43 9.92
C PRO A 249 -10.28 18.61 10.93
N GLU A 250 -9.57 17.92 11.80
CA GLU A 250 -10.18 17.11 12.84
C GLU A 250 -10.59 17.98 14.04
N VAL A 251 -11.63 17.55 14.73
CA VAL A 251 -11.99 18.17 16.00
C VAL A 251 -11.08 17.57 17.06
N SER A 252 -10.06 18.32 17.47
CA SER A 252 -9.22 17.92 18.61
C SER A 252 -10.13 17.73 19.83
N ASN A 253 -10.16 16.53 20.41
CA ASN A 253 -10.70 16.31 21.75
C ASN A 253 -9.76 16.97 22.76
N THR A 254 -9.76 18.30 22.83
CA THR A 254 -9.10 19.02 23.91
C THR A 254 -9.92 18.84 25.18
N SER A 255 -9.42 17.98 26.06
CA SER A 255 -9.91 17.72 27.42
C SER A 255 -9.64 18.90 28.36
N GLY A 256 -10.04 20.11 27.95
CA GLY A 256 -9.97 21.32 28.75
C GLY A 256 -11.35 21.73 29.29
N PHE A 257 -11.37 22.33 30.48
CA PHE A 257 -12.57 22.88 31.16
C PHE A 257 -13.40 23.84 30.27
N PHE A 258 -12.81 24.37 29.18
CA PHE A 258 -13.46 25.24 28.19
C PHE A 258 -14.21 24.49 27.06
N SER A 259 -14.14 23.16 26.97
CA SER A 259 -14.85 22.37 25.95
C SER A 259 -16.37 22.54 26.02
N PHE A 260 -16.90 22.84 27.22
CA PHE A 260 -18.32 23.16 27.44
C PHE A 260 -18.81 24.43 26.71
N LEU A 261 -17.92 25.38 26.40
CA LEU A 261 -18.30 26.61 25.67
C LEU A 261 -18.29 26.45 24.14
N SER A 262 -17.82 25.31 23.61
CA SER A 262 -17.92 25.00 22.18
C SER A 262 -19.25 24.31 21.87
N PHE A 263 -20.35 25.03 22.07
CA PHE A 263 -21.74 24.54 21.88
C PHE A 263 -22.13 24.25 20.40
N SER A 264 -21.18 24.09 19.47
CA SER A 264 -21.49 23.78 18.06
C SER A 264 -20.29 23.22 17.26
N ARG A 265 -19.75 22.05 17.61
CA ARG A 265 -18.84 21.32 16.69
C ARG A 265 -19.30 19.88 16.50
N THR A 266 -20.49 19.74 15.93
CA THR A 266 -20.96 18.46 15.37
C THR A 266 -20.01 18.04 14.25
N VAL A 267 -19.42 16.86 14.37
CA VAL A 267 -18.68 16.23 13.26
C VAL A 267 -19.70 15.94 12.15
N TYR A 268 -19.62 16.67 11.04
CA TYR A 268 -20.48 16.42 9.87
C TYR A 268 -19.85 15.37 8.96
N PRO A 269 -20.63 14.64 8.14
CA PRO A 269 -20.06 13.85 7.05
C PRO A 269 -19.22 14.75 6.11
N PRO A 270 -18.19 14.21 5.43
CA PRO A 270 -17.46 14.95 4.41
C PRO A 270 -18.39 15.56 3.35
N THR A 271 -18.08 16.77 2.90
CA THR A 271 -18.76 17.42 1.77
C THR A 271 -18.39 16.75 0.44
N GLU A 272 -19.14 17.01 -0.63
CA GLU A 272 -18.84 16.46 -1.95
C GLU A 272 -17.46 16.89 -2.47
N GLU A 273 -17.10 18.16 -2.29
CA GLU A 273 -15.77 18.69 -2.63
C GLU A 273 -14.65 17.97 -1.87
N GLN A 274 -14.87 17.67 -0.58
CA GLN A 274 -13.92 16.90 0.23
C GLN A 274 -13.82 15.45 -0.24
N GLU A 275 -14.93 14.80 -0.60
CA GLU A 275 -14.90 13.44 -1.16
C GLU A 275 -14.14 13.40 -2.50
N THR A 276 -14.29 14.42 -3.36
CA THR A 276 -13.47 14.56 -4.56
C THR A 276 -11.99 14.72 -4.22
N ALA A 277 -11.64 15.56 -3.24
CA ALA A 277 -10.25 15.71 -2.80
C ALA A 277 -9.67 14.40 -2.23
N PHE A 278 -10.44 13.65 -1.44
CA PHE A 278 -10.02 12.34 -0.93
C PHE A 278 -9.83 11.31 -2.04
N SER A 279 -10.55 11.42 -3.17
CA SER A 279 -10.39 10.49 -4.29
C SER A 279 -9.04 10.62 -5.01
N ALA A 280 -8.37 11.76 -4.87
CA ALA A 280 -7.01 11.96 -5.38
C ALA A 280 -5.93 11.37 -4.47
N LEU A 281 -6.29 10.87 -3.29
CA LEU A 281 -5.37 10.26 -2.32
C LEU A 281 -5.50 8.72 -2.29
N PRO A 282 -4.44 8.01 -1.86
CA PRO A 282 -3.09 8.53 -1.60
C PRO A 282 -2.33 8.84 -2.90
N ASP A 283 -1.38 9.78 -2.83
CA ASP A 283 -0.57 10.24 -3.95
C ASP A 283 0.72 9.42 -4.13
N ASP A 284 1.71 9.95 -4.86
CA ASP A 284 3.00 9.30 -5.12
C ASP A 284 3.76 8.89 -3.85
N ARG A 285 3.45 9.47 -2.68
CA ARG A 285 4.00 9.06 -1.38
C ARG A 285 3.62 7.62 -1.03
N THR A 286 2.65 7.01 -1.70
CA THR A 286 2.32 5.58 -1.61
C THR A 286 3.54 4.67 -1.86
N LEU A 287 4.52 5.10 -2.65
CA LEU A 287 5.75 4.35 -2.86
C LEU A 287 6.54 4.11 -1.56
N TYR A 288 6.40 4.99 -0.56
CA TYR A 288 6.98 4.76 0.77
C TYR A 288 6.28 3.65 1.54
N VAL A 289 4.99 3.42 1.30
CA VAL A 289 4.26 2.31 1.92
C VAL A 289 4.78 0.98 1.38
N ILE A 290 5.10 0.91 0.08
CA ILE A 290 5.77 -0.26 -0.52
C ILE A 290 7.15 -0.45 0.07
N ALA A 291 7.95 0.62 0.14
CA ALA A 291 9.28 0.59 0.75
C ALA A 291 9.26 0.07 2.19
N LEU A 292 8.32 0.57 3.00
CA LEU A 292 8.09 0.09 4.36
C LEU A 292 7.71 -1.40 4.40
N TYR A 293 6.73 -1.80 3.58
CA TYR A 293 6.23 -3.17 3.55
C TYR A 293 7.35 -4.17 3.16
N GLU A 294 8.12 -3.87 2.11
CA GLU A 294 9.22 -4.74 1.70
C GLU A 294 10.31 -4.83 2.76
N MET A 295 10.74 -3.69 3.31
CA MET A 295 11.81 -3.69 4.30
C MET A 295 11.39 -4.40 5.59
N ALA A 296 10.18 -4.15 6.08
CA ALA A 296 9.63 -4.82 7.27
C ALA A 296 9.44 -6.33 7.07
N THR A 297 9.01 -6.76 5.89
CA THR A 297 8.77 -8.19 5.62
C THR A 297 10.05 -8.98 5.37
N CYS A 298 11.08 -8.37 4.77
CA CYS A 298 12.34 -9.04 4.48
C CYS A 298 13.39 -8.94 5.60
N ASN A 299 13.36 -7.88 6.42
CA ASN A 299 14.37 -7.63 7.46
C ASN A 299 13.74 -7.49 8.86
N LYS A 300 13.94 -8.51 9.71
CA LYS A 300 13.41 -8.53 11.08
C LYS A 300 14.04 -7.49 11.99
N VAL A 301 15.31 -7.13 11.77
CA VAL A 301 16.02 -6.11 12.57
C VAL A 301 15.43 -4.73 12.29
N PHE A 302 15.14 -4.43 11.03
CA PHE A 302 14.42 -3.22 10.66
C PHE A 302 13.03 -3.16 11.31
N LEU A 303 12.31 -4.28 11.34
CA LEU A 303 11.00 -4.32 11.99
C LEU A 303 11.11 -4.10 13.51
N LEU A 304 12.14 -4.63 14.19
CA LEU A 304 12.42 -4.29 15.59
C LEU A 304 12.69 -2.79 15.77
N LEU A 305 13.52 -2.21 14.90
CA LEU A 305 13.81 -0.78 14.94
C LEU A 305 12.54 0.07 14.81
N LEU A 306 11.56 -0.37 14.00
CA LEU A 306 10.27 0.30 13.89
C LEU A 306 9.51 0.34 15.23
N PHE A 307 9.58 -0.72 16.03
CA PHE A 307 9.00 -0.74 17.39
C PHE A 307 9.82 0.11 18.37
N ASP A 308 11.15 0.00 18.32
CA ASP A 308 12.05 0.57 19.32
C ASP A 308 12.27 2.08 19.15
N MET A 309 12.10 2.62 17.93
CA MET A 309 12.34 4.03 17.65
C MET A 309 11.32 4.94 18.34
N ARG A 310 11.80 5.64 19.38
CA ARG A 310 11.01 6.57 20.18
C ARG A 310 10.92 7.95 19.54
N PRO A 311 9.85 8.72 19.85
CA PRO A 311 9.77 10.09 19.40
C PRO A 311 10.94 10.90 19.97
N SER A 312 11.60 11.67 19.12
CA SER A 312 12.52 12.72 19.58
C SER A 312 11.73 14.02 19.75
N ASP A 313 12.27 15.02 20.45
CA ASP A 313 11.61 16.32 20.64
C ASP A 313 11.20 17.01 19.31
N THR A 314 11.79 16.59 18.18
CA THR A 314 11.56 17.14 16.84
C THR A 314 10.87 16.20 15.85
N GLU A 315 10.84 14.89 16.09
CA GLU A 315 10.33 13.90 15.13
C GLU A 315 9.36 12.91 15.80
N SER A 316 8.19 12.71 15.18
CA SER A 316 7.17 11.78 15.65
C SER A 316 7.62 10.32 15.50
N CYS A 317 7.15 9.47 16.42
CA CYS A 317 7.43 8.04 16.43
C CYS A 317 6.99 7.37 15.11
N PRO A 318 7.86 6.65 14.38
CA PRO A 318 7.52 6.04 13.10
C PRO A 318 6.34 5.06 13.17
N LEU A 319 6.25 4.25 14.22
CA LEU A 319 5.11 3.36 14.44
C LEU A 319 3.81 4.15 14.64
N SER A 320 3.86 5.29 15.34
CA SER A 320 2.70 6.17 15.50
C SER A 320 2.26 6.79 14.17
N ASN A 321 3.21 7.21 13.32
CA ASN A 321 2.91 7.73 11.99
C ASN A 321 2.32 6.66 11.06
N LEU A 322 2.84 5.43 11.14
CA LEU A 322 2.32 4.27 10.42
C LEU A 322 0.85 4.01 10.80
N ILE A 323 0.56 3.90 12.10
CA ILE A 323 -0.79 3.61 12.59
C ILE A 323 -1.74 4.77 12.27
N SER A 324 -1.28 6.02 12.42
CA SER A 324 -2.06 7.20 12.04
C SER A 324 -2.44 7.14 10.56
N LEU A 325 -1.48 6.92 9.67
CA LEU A 325 -1.73 6.83 8.23
C LEU A 325 -2.66 5.66 7.86
N ALA A 326 -2.43 4.50 8.46
CA ALA A 326 -3.27 3.33 8.26
C ALA A 326 -4.73 3.60 8.66
N SER A 327 -4.97 4.40 9.70
CA SER A 327 -6.32 4.82 10.10
C SER A 327 -7.00 5.74 9.07
N TYR A 328 -6.29 6.71 8.50
CA TYR A 328 -6.84 7.58 7.45
C TYR A 328 -7.16 6.80 6.19
N ILE A 329 -6.24 5.93 5.76
CA ILE A 329 -6.45 5.09 4.58
C ILE A 329 -7.55 4.07 4.83
N GLY A 330 -7.63 3.48 6.03
CA GLY A 330 -8.73 2.60 6.43
C GLY A 330 -10.09 3.29 6.37
N ALA A 331 -10.18 4.54 6.85
CA ALA A 331 -11.41 5.34 6.82
C ALA A 331 -11.81 5.76 5.39
N HIS A 332 -10.84 5.99 4.50
CA HIS A 332 -11.05 6.52 3.15
C HIS A 332 -10.74 5.52 2.03
N GLN A 333 -10.60 4.23 2.33
CA GLN A 333 -10.23 3.22 1.32
C GLN A 333 -11.22 3.15 0.15
N ARG A 334 -12.45 3.61 0.34
CA ARG A 334 -13.49 3.66 -0.68
C ARG A 334 -13.37 4.85 -1.64
N SER A 335 -12.55 5.84 -1.31
CA SER A 335 -12.41 7.08 -2.07
C SER A 335 -11.65 6.85 -3.38
N SER A 336 -10.75 5.87 -3.44
CA SER A 336 -10.04 5.50 -4.68
C SER A 336 -9.63 4.01 -4.70
N PRO A 337 -9.47 3.39 -5.89
CA PRO A 337 -8.96 2.02 -6.00
C PRO A 337 -7.57 1.82 -5.37
N ILE A 338 -6.70 2.83 -5.48
CA ILE A 338 -5.37 2.83 -4.87
C ILE A 338 -5.49 2.82 -3.35
N ALA A 339 -6.33 3.66 -2.75
CA ALA A 339 -6.56 3.64 -1.30
C ALA A 339 -7.03 2.26 -0.81
N GLY A 340 -7.90 1.59 -1.59
CA GLY A 340 -8.32 0.21 -1.33
C GLY A 340 -7.18 -0.80 -1.31
N ARG A 341 -6.26 -0.74 -2.29
CA ARG A 341 -5.09 -1.64 -2.35
C ARG A 341 -4.09 -1.34 -1.25
N VAL A 342 -3.85 -0.07 -0.96
CA VAL A 342 -2.93 0.37 0.09
C VAL A 342 -3.44 -0.03 1.47
N SER A 343 -4.76 0.08 1.70
CA SER A 343 -5.41 -0.44 2.92
C SER A 343 -5.12 -1.94 3.12
N VAL A 344 -5.23 -2.74 2.05
CA VAL A 344 -4.89 -4.17 2.09
C VAL A 344 -3.40 -4.39 2.41
N VAL A 345 -2.48 -3.58 1.88
CA VAL A 345 -1.04 -3.65 2.21
C VAL A 345 -0.80 -3.36 3.69
N PHE A 346 -1.44 -2.33 4.26
CA PHE A 346 -1.35 -2.07 5.71
C PHE A 346 -1.89 -3.23 6.54
N LEU A 347 -3.05 -3.78 6.19
CA LEU A 347 -3.60 -4.93 6.90
C LEU A 347 -2.66 -6.16 6.85
N ASN A 348 -2.03 -6.43 5.70
CA ASN A 348 -1.02 -7.48 5.60
C ASN A 348 0.21 -7.20 6.48
N LEU A 349 0.65 -5.94 6.53
CA LEU A 349 1.75 -5.54 7.41
C LEU A 349 1.40 -5.76 8.89
N LEU A 350 0.18 -5.39 9.30
CA LEU A 350 -0.30 -5.64 10.66
C LEU A 350 -0.32 -7.13 10.98
N HIS A 351 -0.82 -7.98 10.07
CA HIS A 351 -0.74 -9.44 10.20
C HIS A 351 0.71 -9.92 10.35
N PHE A 352 1.63 -9.43 9.53
CA PHE A 352 3.03 -9.82 9.61
C PHE A 352 3.67 -9.44 10.96
N MET A 353 3.27 -8.31 11.54
CA MET A 353 3.72 -7.88 12.87
C MET A 353 3.19 -8.78 13.99
N THR A 354 1.98 -9.33 13.86
CA THR A 354 1.34 -10.14 14.89
C THR A 354 1.58 -11.64 14.75
N ASP A 355 1.85 -12.15 13.54
CA ASP A 355 2.00 -13.58 13.25
C ASP A 355 3.24 -14.22 13.91
N LYS A 356 4.24 -13.41 14.27
CA LYS A 356 5.47 -13.91 14.89
C LYS A 356 5.43 -13.71 16.40
N THR A 357 5.50 -14.82 17.13
CA THR A 357 5.73 -14.87 18.60
C THR A 357 6.87 -13.93 19.05
N PHE A 358 7.80 -13.64 18.14
CA PHE A 358 8.92 -12.74 18.33
C PHE A 358 8.53 -11.29 18.73
N PHE A 359 7.42 -10.74 18.25
CA PHE A 359 7.05 -9.33 18.48
C PHE A 359 5.94 -9.14 19.52
N VAL A 360 5.46 -10.23 20.11
CA VAL A 360 4.34 -10.22 21.07
C VAL A 360 4.62 -9.30 22.24
N ASN A 361 5.84 -9.39 22.79
CA ASN A 361 6.29 -8.49 23.85
C ASN A 361 6.25 -7.03 23.42
N ASN A 362 6.72 -6.68 22.21
CA ASN A 362 6.69 -5.29 21.74
C ASN A 362 5.26 -4.76 21.52
N LEU A 363 4.33 -5.63 21.12
CA LEU A 363 2.94 -5.28 20.84
C LEU A 363 2.09 -5.06 22.10
N LEU A 364 2.41 -5.80 23.17
CA LEU A 364 1.64 -5.82 24.42
C LEU A 364 2.28 -5.02 25.55
N ASN A 365 3.56 -4.63 25.43
CA ASN A 365 4.28 -3.94 26.49
C ASN A 365 3.80 -2.48 26.65
N GLU A 366 3.38 -2.13 27.87
CA GLU A 366 2.99 -0.77 28.25
C GLU A 366 4.15 0.24 28.18
N ASP A 367 5.40 -0.19 28.36
CA ASP A 367 6.56 0.69 28.16
C ASP A 367 6.70 1.10 26.68
N MET A 368 6.20 0.29 25.76
CA MET A 368 6.13 0.57 24.33
C MET A 368 4.91 1.42 23.94
N SER A 369 4.24 2.04 24.92
CA SER A 369 3.05 2.84 24.66
C SER A 369 3.30 3.97 23.68
N ILE A 370 2.34 4.12 22.77
CA ILE A 370 2.34 5.13 21.70
C ILE A 370 1.08 5.98 21.79
N SER A 371 1.04 7.08 21.03
CA SER A 371 -0.11 7.99 20.94
C SER A 371 -0.33 8.48 19.50
N PRO A 372 -0.69 7.57 18.57
CA PRO A 372 -1.00 7.95 17.19
C PRO A 372 -2.24 8.85 17.12
N THR A 373 -2.26 9.76 16.14
CA THR A 373 -3.45 10.57 15.84
C THR A 373 -4.31 9.82 14.83
N LEU A 374 -5.34 9.16 15.35
CA LEU A 374 -6.26 8.35 14.56
C LEU A 374 -7.32 9.20 13.82
N CYS A 375 -7.72 8.72 12.65
CA CYS A 375 -8.69 9.41 11.80
C CYS A 375 -10.06 9.57 12.48
N SER A 376 -10.51 10.82 12.57
CA SER A 376 -11.85 11.19 13.11
C SER A 376 -12.72 11.92 12.08
N GLN A 377 -12.36 11.81 10.79
CA GLN A 377 -12.99 12.55 9.70
C GLN A 377 -14.35 11.99 9.25
N ARG A 378 -14.73 10.79 9.70
CA ARG A 378 -16.01 10.13 9.35
C ARG A 378 -16.78 9.76 10.62
N LEU A 379 -18.11 9.74 10.50
CA LEU A 379 -19.01 9.25 11.53
C LEU A 379 -19.36 7.77 11.31
N PRO A 380 -19.59 6.99 12.37
CA PRO A 380 -19.36 7.33 13.78
C PRO A 380 -17.85 7.39 14.10
N THR A 381 -17.43 8.33 14.94
CA THR A 381 -16.03 8.39 15.41
C THR A 381 -15.79 7.37 16.51
N LEU A 382 -14.61 6.74 16.53
CA LEU A 382 -14.19 5.91 17.65
C LEU A 382 -13.89 6.73 18.90
N THR A 383 -14.18 6.13 20.06
CA THR A 383 -13.72 6.64 21.35
C THR A 383 -12.28 6.21 21.56
N PHE A 384 -11.35 7.12 21.30
CA PHE A 384 -9.92 6.83 21.44
C PHE A 384 -9.49 6.73 22.91
N PRO A 385 -8.48 5.91 23.21
CA PRO A 385 -7.86 5.91 24.54
C PRO A 385 -7.41 7.35 24.88
N SER A 386 -7.73 7.81 26.09
CA SER A 386 -7.29 9.14 26.55
C SER A 386 -5.81 9.19 26.93
N ALA A 387 -5.17 8.03 27.06
CA ALA A 387 -3.78 7.86 27.45
C ALA A 387 -3.01 7.06 26.39
N PRO A 388 -1.66 7.17 26.37
CA PRO A 388 -0.82 6.25 25.61
C PRO A 388 -1.15 4.80 25.95
N ALA A 389 -1.14 3.93 24.94
CA ALA A 389 -1.48 2.52 25.09
C ALA A 389 -0.52 1.64 24.27
N PRO A 390 -0.43 0.33 24.55
CA PRO A 390 0.36 -0.60 23.77
C PRO A 390 -0.03 -0.59 22.28
N PRO A 391 0.90 -0.84 21.35
CA PRO A 391 0.63 -0.79 19.91
C PRO A 391 -0.58 -1.63 19.46
N LEU A 392 -0.81 -2.80 20.07
CA LEU A 392 -1.93 -3.67 19.72
C LEU A 392 -3.30 -2.96 19.82
N VAL A 393 -3.48 -2.08 20.80
CA VAL A 393 -4.73 -1.30 21.00
C VAL A 393 -5.04 -0.48 19.75
N PHE A 394 -4.08 0.31 19.28
CA PHE A 394 -4.31 1.19 18.14
C PHE A 394 -4.33 0.43 16.81
N MET A 395 -3.67 -0.73 16.71
CA MET A 395 -3.81 -1.59 15.53
C MET A 395 -5.22 -2.19 15.45
N LEU A 396 -5.83 -2.58 16.57
CA LEU A 396 -7.24 -2.96 16.62
C LEU A 396 -8.14 -1.79 16.20
N ASP A 397 -7.87 -0.57 16.65
CA ASP A 397 -8.61 0.62 16.24
C ASP A 397 -8.58 0.83 14.73
N VAL A 398 -7.42 0.69 14.09
CA VAL A 398 -7.29 0.79 12.61
C VAL A 398 -8.19 -0.22 11.90
N VAL A 399 -8.25 -1.46 12.41
CA VAL A 399 -9.12 -2.51 11.84
C VAL A 399 -10.59 -2.17 12.06
N VAL A 400 -10.96 -1.67 13.24
CA VAL A 400 -12.33 -1.24 13.52
C VAL A 400 -12.75 -0.08 12.62
N ILE A 401 -11.91 0.95 12.43
CA ILE A 401 -12.14 2.07 11.50
C ILE A 401 -12.37 1.54 10.08
N SER A 402 -11.54 0.60 9.65
CA SER A 402 -11.62 -0.02 8.32
C SER A 402 -12.95 -0.76 8.11
N LEU A 403 -13.44 -1.47 9.13
CA LEU A 403 -14.74 -2.14 9.09
C LEU A 403 -15.93 -1.14 9.12
N GLN A 404 -15.86 -0.11 9.96
CA GLN A 404 -16.98 0.81 10.19
C GLN A 404 -17.34 1.66 8.95
N HIS A 405 -16.35 2.20 8.24
CA HIS A 405 -16.61 3.22 7.22
C HIS A 405 -16.79 2.69 5.78
N ASN A 406 -16.71 1.37 5.60
CA ASN A 406 -16.58 0.76 4.27
C ASN A 406 -17.64 -0.29 3.94
N LEU A 407 -18.74 -0.33 4.71
CA LEU A 407 -19.87 -1.20 4.43
C LEU A 407 -20.69 -0.59 3.27
N LYS A 408 -20.66 -1.26 2.12
CA LYS A 408 -21.43 -0.91 0.90
C LYS A 408 -21.81 -2.18 0.14
N ARG A 409 -22.78 -2.07 -0.78
CA ARG A 409 -23.26 -3.22 -1.58
C ARG A 409 -22.14 -3.95 -2.33
N ASN A 410 -21.17 -3.22 -2.90
CA ASN A 410 -19.97 -3.81 -3.48
C ASN A 410 -18.87 -3.95 -2.41
N LEU A 411 -18.88 -5.06 -1.70
CA LEU A 411 -18.01 -5.31 -0.55
C LEU A 411 -16.57 -5.62 -0.98
N ASN A 412 -15.59 -4.89 -0.45
CA ASN A 412 -14.18 -5.27 -0.57
C ASN A 412 -13.88 -6.48 0.35
N CYS A 413 -14.27 -7.68 -0.10
CA CYS A 413 -14.21 -8.91 0.67
C CYS A 413 -12.80 -9.22 1.20
N ILE A 414 -11.75 -8.89 0.43
CA ILE A 414 -10.35 -9.09 0.85
C ILE A 414 -10.04 -8.31 2.13
N MET A 415 -10.45 -7.03 2.18
CA MET A 415 -10.24 -6.18 3.35
C MET A 415 -11.00 -6.71 4.58
N TYR A 416 -12.26 -7.15 4.42
CA TYR A 416 -13.03 -7.74 5.52
C TYR A 416 -12.42 -9.04 6.02
N ASN A 417 -12.00 -9.93 5.12
CA ASN A 417 -11.36 -11.19 5.49
C ASN A 417 -10.07 -10.95 6.28
N LEU A 418 -9.23 -10.01 5.82
CA LEU A 418 -8.01 -9.62 6.54
C LEU A 418 -8.34 -9.00 7.90
N SER A 419 -9.35 -8.13 7.98
CA SER A 419 -9.79 -7.49 9.22
C SER A 419 -10.31 -8.51 10.23
N PHE A 420 -11.18 -9.43 9.81
CA PHE A 420 -11.73 -10.48 10.68
C PHE A 420 -10.64 -11.46 11.14
N SER A 421 -9.74 -11.84 10.24
CA SER A 421 -8.59 -12.67 10.60
C SER A 421 -7.67 -11.97 11.59
N TYR A 422 -7.47 -10.65 11.45
CA TYR A 422 -6.62 -9.88 12.36
C TYR A 422 -7.21 -9.82 13.76
N ILE A 423 -8.50 -9.47 13.87
CA ILE A 423 -9.20 -9.43 15.17
C ILE A 423 -9.11 -10.80 15.85
N ARG A 424 -9.35 -11.87 15.10
CA ARG A 424 -9.23 -13.24 15.61
C ARG A 424 -7.83 -13.51 16.15
N HIS A 425 -6.80 -13.20 15.37
CA HIS A 425 -5.40 -13.42 15.74
C HIS A 425 -4.98 -12.59 16.96
N ALA A 426 -5.40 -11.33 17.04
CA ALA A 426 -5.13 -10.46 18.18
C ALA A 426 -5.76 -11.00 19.48
N ILE A 427 -7.02 -11.46 19.42
CA ILE A 427 -7.69 -12.06 20.58
C ILE A 427 -7.03 -13.40 20.95
N PHE A 428 -6.66 -14.22 19.96
CA PHE A 428 -5.93 -15.46 20.20
C PHE A 428 -4.59 -15.18 20.89
N LEU A 429 -3.86 -14.16 20.47
CA LEU A 429 -2.59 -13.78 21.07
C LEU A 429 -2.75 -13.43 22.56
N LEU A 430 -3.77 -12.63 22.89
CA LEU A 430 -4.07 -12.28 24.28
C LEU A 430 -4.46 -13.51 25.11
N PHE A 431 -5.24 -14.41 24.52
CA PHE A 431 -5.62 -15.67 25.15
C PHE A 431 -4.42 -16.58 25.42
N ASP A 432 -3.53 -16.76 24.44
CA ASP A 432 -2.36 -17.64 24.53
C ASP A 432 -1.36 -17.14 25.58
N GLU A 433 -1.15 -15.83 25.65
CA GLU A 433 -0.31 -15.18 26.67
C GLU A 433 -1.01 -15.04 28.04
N GLY A 434 -2.30 -15.35 28.12
CA GLY A 434 -3.09 -15.21 29.36
C GLY A 434 -3.23 -13.77 29.83
N LEU A 435 -3.23 -12.81 28.91
CA LEU A 435 -3.26 -11.38 29.19
C LEU A 435 -4.65 -10.79 28.94
N ARG A 436 -5.06 -9.88 29.82
CA ARG A 436 -6.24 -9.04 29.63
C ARG A 436 -5.80 -7.67 29.15
N LEU A 437 -6.48 -7.16 28.13
CA LEU A 437 -6.12 -5.89 27.51
C LEU A 437 -7.10 -4.80 27.91
N HIS A 438 -6.57 -3.69 28.45
CA HIS A 438 -7.32 -2.46 28.66
C HIS A 438 -7.70 -1.83 27.33
N TYR A 439 -8.90 -2.17 26.85
CA TYR A 439 -9.38 -1.79 25.53
C TYR A 439 -10.88 -1.54 25.57
N HIS A 440 -11.38 -0.72 24.65
CA HIS A 440 -12.78 -0.36 24.57
C HIS A 440 -13.59 -1.45 23.83
N TRP A 441 -13.64 -2.66 24.41
CA TRP A 441 -14.24 -3.87 23.83
C TRP A 441 -15.67 -3.67 23.34
N LYS A 442 -16.47 -2.87 24.05
CA LYS A 442 -17.87 -2.55 23.70
C LYS A 442 -18.02 -2.00 22.26
N GLU A 443 -17.05 -1.23 21.76
CA GLU A 443 -17.07 -0.72 20.37
C GLU A 443 -16.70 -1.78 19.33
N LEU A 444 -15.77 -2.68 19.66
CA LEU A 444 -15.45 -3.81 18.79
C LEU A 444 -16.69 -4.70 18.64
N TRP A 445 -17.35 -5.03 19.75
CA TRP A 445 -18.62 -5.78 19.73
C TRP A 445 -19.67 -5.06 18.89
N ARG A 446 -19.85 -3.74 19.11
CA ARG A 446 -20.77 -2.92 18.30
C ARG A 446 -20.46 -3.04 16.80
N THR A 447 -19.19 -2.99 16.43
CA THR A 447 -18.75 -3.08 15.03
C THR A 447 -19.03 -4.45 14.43
N LEU A 448 -18.71 -5.55 15.14
CA LEU A 448 -18.99 -6.91 14.67
C LEU A 448 -20.49 -7.16 14.47
N PHE A 449 -21.33 -6.71 15.41
CA PHE A 449 -22.77 -6.86 15.27
C PHE A 449 -23.36 -5.94 14.20
N PHE A 450 -22.77 -4.76 13.97
CA PHE A 450 -23.12 -3.95 12.81
C PHE A 450 -22.82 -4.68 11.49
N CYS A 451 -21.68 -5.38 11.39
CA CYS A 451 -21.38 -6.25 10.25
C CYS A 451 -22.40 -7.39 10.11
N LEU A 452 -22.79 -8.06 11.20
CA LEU A 452 -23.82 -9.12 11.17
C LEU A 452 -25.14 -8.61 10.57
N HIS A 453 -25.64 -7.48 11.07
CA HIS A 453 -26.88 -6.88 10.57
C HIS A 453 -26.75 -6.42 9.11
N PHE A 454 -25.59 -5.87 8.73
CA PHE A 454 -25.31 -5.52 7.35
C PHE A 454 -25.33 -6.75 6.44
N PHE A 455 -24.66 -7.85 6.81
CA PHE A 455 -24.70 -9.09 6.04
C PHE A 455 -26.13 -9.58 5.89
N ALA A 456 -26.90 -9.69 6.98
CA ALA A 456 -28.32 -10.07 6.89
C ALA A 456 -29.12 -9.15 5.95
N SER A 457 -28.82 -7.85 5.92
CA SER A 457 -29.48 -6.90 5.01
C SER A 457 -29.17 -7.16 3.53
N LEU A 458 -27.96 -7.62 3.19
CA LEU A 458 -27.59 -7.98 1.81
C LEU A 458 -28.45 -9.14 1.30
N TYR A 459 -28.71 -10.15 2.13
CA TYR A 459 -29.51 -11.33 1.78
C TYR A 459 -31.03 -11.12 1.86
N ARG A 460 -31.48 -9.94 2.31
CA ARG A 460 -32.89 -9.51 2.19
C ARG A 460 -33.21 -8.98 0.79
N THR A 461 -32.20 -8.64 0.00
CA THR A 461 -32.39 -8.17 -1.38
C THR A 461 -32.73 -9.33 -2.33
N GLU A 462 -33.36 -9.04 -3.47
CA GLU A 462 -33.76 -10.07 -4.46
C GLU A 462 -32.56 -10.70 -5.18
N VAL A 463 -31.40 -10.02 -5.17
CA VAL A 463 -30.18 -10.48 -5.85
C VAL A 463 -29.27 -11.18 -4.85
N SER A 464 -29.02 -12.47 -5.08
CA SER A 464 -28.08 -13.25 -4.27
C SER A 464 -26.66 -12.69 -4.36
N PRO A 465 -25.97 -12.47 -3.22
CA PRO A 465 -24.57 -12.05 -3.19
C PRO A 465 -23.60 -13.04 -3.87
N SER A 466 -22.44 -12.53 -4.30
CA SER A 466 -21.42 -13.33 -4.99
C SER A 466 -20.81 -14.42 -4.10
N ALA A 467 -20.20 -15.44 -4.71
CA ALA A 467 -19.52 -16.53 -3.97
C ALA A 467 -18.48 -16.02 -2.96
N VAL A 468 -17.75 -14.95 -3.32
CA VAL A 468 -16.73 -14.31 -2.46
C VAL A 468 -17.35 -13.65 -1.22
N VAL A 469 -18.53 -13.04 -1.36
CA VAL A 469 -19.27 -12.49 -0.22
C VAL A 469 -19.72 -13.62 0.72
N ASN A 470 -20.17 -14.75 0.17
CA ASN A 470 -20.56 -15.89 0.99
C ASN A 470 -19.38 -16.43 1.83
N GLU A 471 -18.19 -16.54 1.24
CA GLU A 471 -16.98 -16.93 1.96
C GLU A 471 -16.62 -15.95 3.08
N THR A 472 -16.79 -14.65 2.83
CA THR A 472 -16.58 -13.60 3.84
C THR A 472 -17.53 -13.75 5.02
N VAL A 473 -18.81 -14.09 4.77
CA VAL A 473 -19.79 -14.36 5.82
C VAL A 473 -19.43 -15.62 6.61
N ASP A 474 -19.00 -16.70 5.95
CA ASP A 474 -18.52 -17.90 6.63
C ASP A 474 -17.34 -17.57 7.57
N ILE A 475 -16.34 -16.80 7.10
CA ILE A 475 -15.20 -16.36 7.90
C ILE A 475 -15.66 -15.52 9.10
N PHE A 476 -16.59 -14.60 8.89
CA PHE A 476 -17.16 -13.77 9.95
C PHE A 476 -17.79 -14.60 11.07
N PHE A 477 -18.56 -15.65 10.76
CA PHE A 477 -19.15 -16.50 11.79
C PHE A 477 -18.11 -17.38 12.50
N GLY A 478 -17.02 -17.75 11.83
CA GLY A 478 -15.88 -18.36 12.47
C GLY A 478 -15.22 -17.44 13.50
N LEU A 479 -15.11 -16.14 13.20
CA LEU A 479 -14.67 -15.12 14.16
C LEU A 479 -15.66 -14.94 15.31
N LEU A 480 -16.96 -14.76 15.01
CA LEU A 480 -17.96 -14.49 16.04
C LEU A 480 -18.07 -15.62 17.06
N GLY A 481 -18.03 -16.88 16.59
CA GLY A 481 -17.97 -18.04 17.47
C GLY A 481 -16.72 -18.03 18.36
N PHE A 482 -15.55 -17.74 17.79
CA PHE A 482 -14.30 -17.65 18.54
C PHE A 482 -14.33 -16.55 19.61
N VAL A 483 -14.80 -15.35 19.24
CA VAL A 483 -14.95 -14.21 20.16
C VAL A 483 -15.84 -14.58 21.35
N ILE A 484 -16.99 -15.22 21.11
CA ILE A 484 -17.93 -15.57 22.17
C ILE A 484 -17.33 -16.63 23.11
N SER A 485 -16.57 -17.58 22.58
CA SER A 485 -15.91 -18.60 23.40
C SER A 485 -14.79 -18.02 24.27
N GLU A 486 -13.92 -17.19 23.69
CA GLU A 486 -12.65 -16.81 24.34
C GLU A 486 -12.65 -15.41 24.98
N SER A 487 -13.66 -14.57 24.73
CA SER A 487 -13.71 -13.19 25.26
C SER A 487 -13.65 -13.11 26.79
N GLY A 488 -14.16 -14.11 27.51
CA GLY A 488 -14.09 -14.16 28.99
C GLY A 488 -12.66 -14.19 29.54
N SER A 489 -11.70 -14.65 28.74
CA SER A 489 -10.28 -14.74 29.10
C SER A 489 -9.52 -13.43 28.85
N VAL A 490 -10.00 -12.62 27.90
CA VAL A 490 -9.27 -11.48 27.32
C VAL A 490 -9.81 -10.13 27.80
N VAL A 491 -11.09 -10.08 28.18
CA VAL A 491 -11.77 -8.88 28.63
C VAL A 491 -11.46 -8.59 30.11
N GLU A 492 -11.33 -7.31 30.48
CA GLU A 492 -11.03 -6.91 31.86
C GLU A 492 -12.23 -7.02 32.79
N THR A 493 -13.41 -6.59 32.33
CA THR A 493 -14.60 -6.45 33.16
C THR A 493 -15.75 -7.39 32.75
N THR A 494 -16.53 -7.85 33.73
CA THR A 494 -17.72 -8.68 33.46
C THR A 494 -18.79 -7.89 32.68
N GLU A 495 -18.85 -6.56 32.81
CA GLU A 495 -19.80 -5.73 32.04
C GLU A 495 -19.58 -5.81 30.52
N GLU A 496 -18.33 -5.81 30.08
CA GLU A 496 -17.97 -5.90 28.66
C GLU A 496 -18.34 -7.26 28.07
N LEU A 497 -18.24 -8.33 28.87
CA LEU A 497 -18.71 -9.65 28.50
C LEU A 497 -20.24 -9.71 28.42
N VAL A 498 -20.94 -9.14 29.40
CA VAL A 498 -22.42 -9.05 29.38
C VAL A 498 -22.91 -8.25 28.18
N ASP A 499 -22.23 -7.16 27.82
CA ASP A 499 -22.54 -6.36 26.63
C ASP A 499 -22.42 -7.15 25.32
N LEU A 500 -21.39 -8.00 25.20
CA LEU A 500 -21.24 -8.92 24.06
C LEU A 500 -22.42 -9.88 23.95
N LEU A 501 -22.80 -10.51 25.08
CA LEU A 501 -23.93 -11.46 25.11
C LEU A 501 -25.27 -10.77 24.83
N TYR A 502 -25.47 -9.57 25.34
CA TYR A 502 -26.66 -8.77 25.04
C TYR A 502 -26.78 -8.52 23.54
N LYS A 503 -25.66 -8.15 22.88
CA LYS A 503 -25.63 -7.98 21.43
C LYS A 503 -25.90 -9.28 20.68
N LEU A 504 -25.41 -10.43 21.17
CA LEU A 504 -25.74 -11.74 20.62
C LEU A 504 -27.24 -12.01 20.61
N VAL A 505 -27.91 -11.78 21.74
CA VAL A 505 -29.36 -11.96 21.88
C VAL A 505 -30.13 -11.13 20.86
N HIS A 506 -29.73 -9.86 20.69
CA HIS A 506 -30.34 -8.94 19.73
C HIS A 506 -29.99 -9.28 18.26
N GLY A 507 -28.86 -9.94 18.04
CA GLY A 507 -28.39 -10.38 16.72
C GLY A 507 -29.08 -11.64 16.19
N THR A 508 -29.83 -12.39 17.01
CA THR A 508 -30.43 -13.68 16.62
C THR A 508 -31.32 -13.61 15.38
N THR A 509 -32.09 -12.53 15.21
CA THR A 509 -32.96 -12.32 14.04
C THR A 509 -32.16 -12.24 12.73
N ALA A 510 -30.97 -11.63 12.77
CA ALA A 510 -30.06 -11.55 11.64
C ALA A 510 -29.45 -12.92 11.31
N ILE A 511 -29.07 -13.71 12.33
CA ILE A 511 -28.55 -15.06 12.17
C ILE A 511 -29.61 -15.98 11.53
N ARG A 512 -30.86 -15.96 12.04
CA ARG A 512 -31.98 -16.72 11.46
C ARG A 512 -32.24 -16.33 10.00
N THR A 513 -32.23 -15.03 9.70
CA THR A 513 -32.37 -14.53 8.32
C THR A 513 -31.31 -15.13 7.38
N LEU A 514 -30.07 -15.26 7.82
CA LEU A 514 -28.99 -15.81 7.01
C LEU A 514 -29.12 -17.34 6.83
N LEU A 515 -29.49 -18.06 7.88
CA LEU A 515 -29.71 -19.52 7.84
C LEU A 515 -30.86 -19.93 6.92
N GLU A 516 -31.93 -19.13 6.86
CA GLU A 516 -33.07 -19.39 5.96
C GLU A 516 -32.70 -19.28 4.48
N LYS A 517 -31.67 -18.50 4.14
CA LYS A 517 -31.34 -18.16 2.75
C LYS A 517 -30.46 -19.20 2.08
N ARG A 518 -29.61 -19.90 2.84
CA ARG A 518 -28.60 -20.82 2.31
C ARG A 518 -28.03 -21.73 3.39
N ASP A 519 -27.51 -22.88 2.95
CA ASP A 519 -26.65 -23.75 3.76
C ASP A 519 -25.19 -23.24 3.80
N TRP A 520 -24.72 -22.90 4.99
CA TRP A 520 -23.42 -22.29 5.25
C TRP A 520 -22.37 -23.32 5.67
N LYS A 521 -21.09 -23.08 5.38
CA LYS A 521 -20.00 -23.97 5.84
C LYS A 521 -19.94 -23.98 7.37
N ASN A 522 -20.11 -22.82 7.99
CA ASN A 522 -20.11 -22.66 9.44
C ASN A 522 -21.52 -22.68 10.06
N LYS A 523 -22.48 -23.39 9.44
CA LYS A 523 -23.86 -23.50 9.93
C LYS A 523 -23.95 -24.01 11.37
N SER A 524 -23.14 -25.01 11.73
CA SER A 524 -23.07 -25.54 13.10
C SER A 524 -22.72 -24.45 14.12
N CYS A 525 -21.78 -23.56 13.80
CA CYS A 525 -21.45 -22.40 14.62
C CYS A 525 -22.67 -21.47 14.76
N MET A 526 -23.36 -21.14 13.67
CA MET A 526 -24.56 -20.29 13.71
C MET A 526 -25.67 -20.88 14.58
N GLU A 527 -25.92 -22.19 14.48
CA GLU A 527 -26.91 -22.91 15.29
C GLU A 527 -26.53 -22.94 16.77
N LEU A 528 -25.25 -23.13 17.08
CA LEU A 528 -24.74 -23.05 18.46
C LEU A 528 -24.91 -21.65 19.06
N LEU A 529 -24.64 -20.59 18.28
CA LEU A 529 -24.86 -19.21 18.70
C LEU A 529 -26.34 -18.91 18.99
N LEU A 530 -27.26 -19.45 18.18
CA LEU A 530 -28.70 -19.34 18.44
C LEU A 530 -29.09 -20.08 19.72
N LYS A 531 -28.61 -21.31 19.90
CA LYS A 531 -28.88 -22.10 21.11
C LYS A 531 -28.40 -21.40 22.38
N LEU A 532 -27.17 -20.86 22.36
CA LEU A 532 -26.63 -20.05 23.45
C LEU A 532 -27.53 -18.86 23.77
N SER A 533 -28.03 -18.16 22.75
CA SER A 533 -28.96 -17.05 22.96
C SER A 533 -30.29 -17.51 23.57
N ASP A 534 -30.85 -18.64 23.12
CA ASP A 534 -32.10 -19.16 23.65
C ASP A 534 -31.92 -19.57 25.13
N ASP A 535 -30.78 -20.17 25.49
CA ASP A 535 -30.45 -20.52 26.87
C ASP A 535 -30.24 -19.28 27.77
N LEU A 536 -29.67 -18.19 27.25
CA LEU A 536 -29.52 -16.91 27.98
C LEU A 536 -30.84 -16.18 28.25
N THR A 537 -31.86 -16.41 27.41
CA THR A 537 -33.19 -15.79 27.54
C THR A 537 -34.21 -16.71 28.22
N GLY A 538 -33.83 -17.96 28.53
CA GLY A 538 -34.76 -18.99 28.99
C GLY A 538 -35.87 -19.30 27.97
N GLY A 539 -35.62 -19.05 26.68
CA GLY A 539 -36.59 -19.19 25.60
C GLY A 539 -37.63 -18.07 25.51
N ALA A 540 -37.47 -16.97 26.27
CA ALA A 540 -38.39 -15.84 26.23
C ALA A 540 -38.13 -14.94 25.01
N PRO A 541 -39.19 -14.52 24.27
CA PRO A 541 -39.04 -13.65 23.10
C PRO A 541 -38.73 -12.18 23.45
N SER A 542 -38.69 -11.80 24.75
CA SER A 542 -38.57 -10.42 25.22
C SER A 542 -37.16 -9.82 25.12
N GLY A 543 -36.14 -10.61 24.80
CA GLY A 543 -34.75 -10.12 24.68
C GLY A 543 -34.11 -9.67 26.00
N GLU A 544 -34.84 -9.75 27.12
CA GLU A 544 -34.31 -9.54 28.46
C GLU A 544 -33.52 -10.79 28.87
N ILE A 545 -32.23 -10.61 29.19
CA ILE A 545 -31.38 -11.67 29.74
C ILE A 545 -31.96 -12.03 31.11
N VAL A 546 -32.34 -13.30 31.28
CA VAL A 546 -32.80 -13.79 32.58
C VAL A 546 -31.56 -13.95 33.45
N VAL A 547 -31.25 -12.92 34.23
CA VAL A 547 -30.11 -12.94 35.15
C VAL A 547 -30.35 -14.03 36.19
N THR A 548 -29.65 -15.14 36.06
CA THR A 548 -29.32 -16.02 37.18
C THR A 548 -27.93 -15.64 37.68
N ASP A 549 -27.68 -15.82 38.98
CA ASP A 549 -26.39 -15.64 39.66
C ASP A 549 -25.23 -16.53 39.09
N ASP A 550 -25.47 -17.18 37.95
CA ASP A 550 -24.69 -18.23 37.30
C ASP A 550 -24.37 -17.89 35.82
N LEU A 551 -24.43 -16.61 35.42
CA LEU A 551 -24.19 -16.18 34.03
C LEU A 551 -22.83 -16.65 33.49
N LEU A 552 -21.78 -16.58 34.33
CA LEU A 552 -20.45 -17.11 34.02
C LEU A 552 -20.41 -18.64 33.92
N SER A 553 -21.21 -19.37 34.69
CA SER A 553 -21.27 -20.84 34.60
C SER A 553 -22.11 -21.31 33.40
N VAL A 554 -23.12 -20.54 32.99
CA VAL A 554 -23.86 -20.75 31.73
C VAL A 554 -22.95 -20.49 30.54
N ILE A 555 -22.18 -19.40 30.56
CA ILE A 555 -21.14 -19.14 29.55
C ILE A 555 -20.14 -20.28 29.56
N GLN A 556 -19.53 -20.61 30.71
CA GLN A 556 -18.49 -21.63 30.79
C GLN A 556 -18.99 -23.01 30.34
N LYS A 557 -20.20 -23.42 30.75
CA LYS A 557 -20.85 -24.65 30.26
C LYS A 557 -21.05 -24.63 28.75
N HIS A 558 -21.42 -23.48 28.18
CA HIS A 558 -21.60 -23.35 26.75
C HIS A 558 -20.29 -23.21 26.00
N THR A 559 -19.28 -22.53 26.53
CA THR A 559 -17.91 -22.40 26.01
C THR A 559 -17.22 -23.78 26.00
N GLU A 560 -17.42 -24.57 27.05
CA GLU A 560 -16.98 -25.97 27.12
C GLU A 560 -17.74 -26.85 26.11
N SER A 561 -19.04 -26.61 25.88
CA SER A 561 -19.85 -27.31 24.85
C SER A 561 -19.64 -26.80 23.43
N LEU A 562 -19.19 -25.56 23.30
CA LEU A 562 -18.86 -24.85 22.06
C LEU A 562 -17.61 -25.46 21.45
N GLN A 563 -16.94 -26.43 22.14
CA GLN A 563 -15.75 -27.18 21.74
C GLN A 563 -15.45 -26.85 20.30
N ILE A 564 -14.78 -25.72 20.13
CA ILE A 564 -14.56 -25.15 18.80
C ILE A 564 -13.92 -26.32 18.07
N PRO A 565 -14.56 -26.86 17.00
CA PRO A 565 -14.04 -28.04 16.33
C PRO A 565 -12.54 -27.87 16.18
N SER A 566 -11.75 -28.89 16.46
CA SER A 566 -10.27 -28.80 16.36
C SER A 566 -9.84 -28.12 15.04
N ASP A 567 -10.65 -28.29 14.00
CA ASP A 567 -10.55 -27.67 12.68
C ASP A 567 -10.67 -26.13 12.72
N LEU A 568 -11.55 -25.57 13.56
CA LEU A 568 -11.70 -24.14 13.82
C LEU A 568 -10.60 -23.60 14.76
N LYS A 569 -10.00 -24.39 15.66
CA LYS A 569 -8.77 -23.98 16.39
C LYS A 569 -7.55 -23.94 15.45
N ASN A 570 -7.53 -24.80 14.42
CA ASN A 570 -6.46 -24.93 13.43
C ASN A 570 -6.62 -24.02 12.19
N ILE A 571 -7.54 -23.04 12.18
CA ILE A 571 -7.68 -22.06 11.07
C ILE A 571 -6.46 -21.12 10.95
N HIS A 572 -5.47 -21.20 11.83
CA HIS A 572 -4.18 -20.55 11.62
C HIS A 572 -3.57 -20.87 10.23
N GLU A 573 -3.90 -22.01 9.62
CA GLU A 573 -3.35 -22.39 8.31
C GLU A 573 -4.14 -21.92 7.08
N VAL A 574 -5.43 -21.56 7.19
CA VAL A 574 -6.31 -21.57 5.98
C VAL A 574 -6.52 -20.21 5.30
N ILE A 575 -6.25 -19.06 5.93
CA ILE A 575 -6.62 -17.76 5.31
C ILE A 575 -5.44 -16.89 4.91
N PHE A 576 -4.27 -17.09 5.50
CA PHE A 576 -3.10 -16.27 5.19
C PHE A 576 -2.03 -17.07 4.44
N THR A 577 -2.22 -17.20 3.13
CA THR A 577 -1.05 -17.21 2.26
C THR A 577 -0.96 -15.83 1.64
N GLU A 578 0.16 -15.15 1.87
CA GLU A 578 0.62 -13.96 1.13
C GLU A 578 0.27 -14.05 -0.37
N ARG A 579 0.23 -15.27 -0.91
CA ARG A 579 -0.26 -15.66 -2.24
C ARG A 579 -1.60 -15.02 -2.66
N ASN A 580 -2.58 -14.88 -1.77
CA ASN A 580 -3.91 -14.32 -2.10
C ASN A 580 -3.91 -12.78 -2.20
N SER A 581 -3.07 -12.09 -1.41
CA SER A 581 -2.90 -10.63 -1.47
C SER A 581 -1.79 -10.19 -2.43
N LYS A 582 -0.91 -11.12 -2.85
CA LYS A 582 0.20 -10.89 -3.78
C LYS A 582 -0.25 -10.32 -5.12
N SER A 583 -1.44 -10.67 -5.60
CA SER A 583 -2.01 -10.11 -6.83
C SER A 583 -2.30 -8.62 -6.68
N MET A 584 -2.97 -8.21 -5.61
CA MET A 584 -3.30 -6.81 -5.30
C MET A 584 -2.05 -5.97 -5.08
N TYR A 585 -1.07 -6.53 -4.36
CA TYR A 585 0.22 -5.90 -4.14
C TYR A 585 0.99 -5.68 -5.44
N LYS A 586 1.05 -6.71 -6.31
CA LYS A 586 1.68 -6.60 -7.64
C LYS A 586 0.98 -5.60 -8.55
N ILE A 587 -0.36 -5.57 -8.53
CA ILE A 587 -1.16 -4.59 -9.28
C ILE A 587 -0.85 -3.18 -8.78
N LEU A 588 -0.81 -2.96 -7.46
CA LEU A 588 -0.47 -1.66 -6.87
C LEU A 588 0.92 -1.19 -7.31
N CYS A 589 1.95 -2.02 -7.19
CA CYS A 589 3.30 -1.62 -7.57
C CYS A 589 3.39 -1.25 -9.07
N ARG A 590 2.69 -2.00 -9.93
CA ARG A 590 2.63 -1.71 -11.36
C ARG A 590 1.90 -0.39 -11.64
N GLU A 591 0.75 -0.19 -11.03
CA GLU A 591 -0.05 1.03 -11.21
C GLU A 591 0.71 2.29 -10.76
N LEU A 592 1.44 2.20 -9.64
CA LEU A 592 2.29 3.32 -9.18
C LEU A 592 3.47 3.58 -10.11
N ALA A 593 4.08 2.53 -10.69
CA ALA A 593 5.13 2.71 -11.69
C ALA A 593 4.59 3.40 -12.96
N ASP A 594 3.40 3.02 -13.42
CA ASP A 594 2.73 3.62 -14.58
C ASP A 594 2.35 5.09 -14.31
N THR A 595 1.67 5.38 -13.19
CA THR A 595 1.28 6.75 -12.79
C THR A 595 2.50 7.66 -12.63
N ALA A 596 3.54 7.21 -11.93
CA ALA A 596 4.74 8.01 -11.70
C ALA A 596 5.58 8.25 -12.96
N LEU A 597 5.42 7.42 -14.00
CA LEU A 597 5.99 7.67 -15.31
C LEU A 597 5.19 8.72 -16.10
N GLY A 598 3.94 9.02 -15.70
CA GLY A 598 3.05 9.97 -16.38
C GLY A 598 2.24 9.34 -17.50
N THR A 599 1.96 8.03 -17.44
CA THR A 599 1.23 7.29 -18.48
C THR A 599 -0.25 7.07 -18.15
N LYS A 600 -0.66 7.34 -16.90
CA LYS A 600 -2.06 7.32 -16.44
C LYS A 600 -2.38 8.58 -15.65
N ASP A 601 -3.43 9.30 -16.08
CA ASP A 601 -4.12 10.25 -15.21
C ASP A 601 -4.95 9.46 -14.18
N MET A 602 -4.88 9.88 -12.92
CA MET A 602 -5.55 9.24 -11.76
C MET A 602 -7.09 9.31 -11.79
N ALA A 603 -7.68 9.77 -12.90
CA ALA A 603 -9.11 9.95 -13.06
C ALA A 603 -9.65 8.94 -14.09
N TYR A 604 -10.63 8.15 -13.64
CA TYR A 604 -11.49 7.24 -14.42
C TYR A 604 -10.94 5.86 -14.83
N GLU A 605 -11.14 4.87 -13.96
CA GLU A 605 -11.64 3.55 -14.37
C GLU A 605 -12.65 3.04 -13.32
N HIS A 606 -13.88 3.56 -13.38
CA HIS A 606 -15.06 2.83 -12.91
C HIS A 606 -15.54 1.96 -14.08
N GLU A 607 -15.25 0.66 -14.04
CA GLU A 607 -16.03 -0.46 -14.61
C GLU A 607 -15.13 -1.66 -14.95
N LYS A 608 -15.06 -2.64 -14.04
CA LYS A 608 -15.58 -4.00 -14.25
C LYS A 608 -15.52 -4.82 -12.97
#